data_AF-A0A0R2PSS6-F1
#
_entry.id   AF-A0A0R2PSS6-F1
#
_cell.length_a   1.000
_cell.length_b   1.000
_cell.length_c   1.000
_cell.angle_alpha   90.00
_cell.angle_beta   90.00
_cell.angle_gamma   90.00
#
_symmetry.space_group_name_H-M   'P 1'
#
loop_
_entity.id
_entity.type
_entity.pdbx_description
1 polymer ?
#
loop_
_entity_poly.entity_id
_entity_poly.type
_entity_poly.pdbx_seq_one_letter_code
_entity_poly.pdbx_strand_id
1 'polypeptide(L)' 'MADSKKKQNKVYLIPESESRDSHTYHYLAVKTKKLVIENQKLRLKKFNPAKQAHEWFIEAKLPPHSK' A
#
# COMPACT_ATOMS: atom_id res chain seq x y z
N MET A 1 -22.80 19.79 10.68
CA MET A 1 -22.47 18.36 10.59
C MET A 1 -21.33 18.21 9.61
N ALA A 2 -20.09 18.04 10.06
CA ALA A 2 -18.97 17.79 9.15
C ALA A 2 -19.20 16.44 8.48
N ASP A 3 -19.33 16.44 7.16
CA ASP A 3 -19.48 15.24 6.34
C ASP A 3 -18.42 14.22 6.80
N SER A 4 -18.87 13.10 7.36
CA SER A 4 -18.01 12.04 7.90
C SER A 4 -17.15 11.51 6.77
N LYS A 5 -15.99 12.15 6.53
CA LYS A 5 -15.09 11.89 5.40
C LYS A 5 -14.96 10.38 5.24
N LYS A 6 -15.58 9.83 4.19
CA LYS A 6 -15.59 8.38 3.92
C LYS A 6 -14.17 7.87 4.10
N LYS A 7 -13.96 7.04 5.12
CA LYS A 7 -12.63 6.50 5.46
C LYS A 7 -12.13 5.73 4.24
N GLN A 8 -11.18 6.33 3.53
CA GLN A 8 -10.54 5.67 2.39
C GLN A 8 -9.63 4.59 2.96
N ASN A 9 -9.83 3.34 2.53
CA ASN A 9 -8.95 2.22 2.89
C ASN A 9 -7.63 2.34 2.12
N LYS A 10 -6.78 3.25 2.59
CA LYS A 10 -5.42 3.46 2.08
C LYS A 10 -4.51 2.33 2.58
N VAL A 11 -3.67 1.83 1.69
CA VAL A 11 -2.67 0.80 1.98
C VAL A 11 -1.33 1.21 1.37
N TYR A 12 -0.24 0.73 1.96
CA TYR A 12 1.08 0.85 1.37
C TYR A 12 1.33 -0.30 0.42
N LEU A 13 2.02 0.01 -0.67
CA LEU A 13 2.56 -0.94 -1.62
C LEU A 13 4.08 -0.84 -1.48
N ILE A 14 4.69 -1.91 -1.00
CA ILE A 14 6.13 -2.01 -0.71
C ILE A 14 6.73 -3.03 -1.67
N PRO A 15 7.92 -2.80 -2.24
CA PRO A 15 8.59 -3.79 -3.09
C PRO A 15 8.72 -5.13 -2.35
N GLU A 16 8.48 -6.23 -3.04
CA GLU A 16 8.57 -7.59 -2.48
C GLU A 16 9.97 -7.91 -1.94
N SER A 17 11.00 -7.31 -2.54
CA SER A 17 12.39 -7.45 -2.10
C SER A 17 12.73 -6.63 -0.85
N GLU A 18 11.84 -5.74 -0.42
CA GLU A 18 12.06 -4.85 0.73
C GLU A 18 11.07 -5.16 1.85
N SER A 19 11.45 -4.81 3.07
CA SER A 19 10.64 -5.06 4.26
C SER A 19 9.84 -3.81 4.64
N ARG A 20 8.79 -4.00 5.45
CA ARG A 20 7.95 -2.90 5.95
C ARG A 20 8.75 -1.84 6.72
N ASP A 21 9.76 -2.25 7.46
CA ASP A 21 10.53 -1.38 8.35
C ASP A 21 11.64 -0.62 7.62
N SER A 22 12.10 -1.14 6.48
CA SER A 22 13.19 -0.54 5.69
C SER A 22 12.91 -0.77 4.21
N HIS A 23 12.27 0.23 3.60
CA HIS A 23 11.99 0.26 2.16
C HIS A 23 12.43 1.59 1.56
N THR A 24 13.09 1.51 0.42
CA THR A 24 13.64 2.68 -0.26
C THR A 24 12.53 3.48 -0.96
N TYR A 25 11.49 2.79 -1.44
CA TYR A 25 10.36 3.44 -2.11
C TYR A 25 9.05 2.72 -1.81
N HIS A 26 7.94 3.47 -1.73
CA HIS A 26 6.61 2.90 -1.54
C HIS A 26 5.57 3.67 -2.37
N TYR A 27 4.53 2.96 -2.76
CA TYR A 27 3.33 3.57 -3.35
C TYR A 27 2.17 3.57 -2.35
N LEU A 28 1.28 4.53 -2.52
CA LEU A 28 -0.01 4.59 -1.84
C LEU A 28 -1.10 4.10 -2.79
N ALA A 29 -1.93 3.18 -2.32
CA ALA A 29 -3.11 2.72 -3.05
C ALA A 29 -4.36 2.80 -2.18
N VAL A 30 -5.50 3.15 -2.79
CA VAL A 30 -6.81 3.07 -2.15
C VAL A 30 -7.44 1.75 -2.56
N LYS A 31 -7.66 0.88 -1.58
CA LYS A 31 -8.29 -0.42 -1.80
C LYS A 31 -9.80 -0.24 -2.03
N THR A 32 -10.32 -0.88 -3.06
CA THR A 32 -11.76 -0.84 -3.34
C THR A 32 -12.52 -1.68 -2.30
N LYS A 33 -13.79 -1.34 -2.06
CA LYS A 33 -14.61 -2.03 -1.06
C LYS A 33 -14.72 -3.54 -1.31
N LYS A 34 -14.84 -3.95 -2.58
CA LYS A 34 -14.90 -5.36 -2.99
C LYS A 34 -13.67 -6.14 -2.54
N LEU A 35 -12.46 -5.61 -2.82
CA LEU A 35 -11.20 -6.25 -2.45
C LEU A 35 -10.98 -6.33 -0.93
N VAL A 36 -11.56 -5.38 -0.17
CA VAL A 36 -11.53 -5.40 1.29
C VAL A 36 -12.42 -6.53 1.82
N ILE A 37 -13.64 -6.67 1.28
CA ILE A 37 -14.61 -7.71 1.69
C ILE A 37 -14.08 -9.10 1.36
N GLU A 38 -13.49 -9.27 0.17
CA GLU A 38 -12.90 -10.54 -0.30
C GLU A 38 -11.54 -10.85 0.35
N ASN A 39 -11.01 -9.95 1.19
CA ASN A 39 -9.71 -10.07 1.86
C ASN A 39 -8.53 -10.38 0.91
N GLN A 40 -8.64 -9.93 -0.35
CA GLN A 40 -7.61 -10.13 -1.36
C GLN A 40 -6.50 -9.12 -1.21
N LYS A 41 -5.24 -9.56 -1.18
CA LYS A 41 -4.08 -8.67 -1.10
C LYS A 41 -3.74 -8.09 -2.47
N LEU A 42 -3.45 -6.79 -2.50
CA LEU A 42 -2.96 -6.14 -3.72
C LEU A 42 -1.51 -6.54 -4.00
N ARG A 43 -1.25 -7.02 -5.21
CA ARG A 43 0.09 -7.24 -5.77
C ARG A 43 0.15 -6.62 -7.16
N LEU A 44 1.03 -5.65 -7.38
CA LEU A 44 1.10 -4.89 -8.63
C LEU A 44 2.56 -4.77 -9.09
N LYS A 45 2.81 -4.94 -10.39
CA LYS A 45 4.12 -4.65 -10.97
C LYS A 45 4.22 -3.15 -11.23
N LYS A 46 5.13 -2.45 -10.56
CA LYS A 46 5.36 -1.01 -10.72
C LYS A 46 6.85 -0.71 -10.82
N PHE A 47 7.16 0.46 -11.37
CA PHE A 47 8.53 0.94 -11.47
C PHE A 47 9.06 1.36 -10.09
N ASN A 48 10.24 0.88 -9.73
CA ASN A 48 10.96 1.37 -8.55
C ASN A 48 12.03 2.38 -9.01
N PRO A 49 11.91 3.67 -8.69
CA PRO A 49 12.89 4.68 -9.12
C PRO A 49 14.26 4.48 -8.47
N ALA A 50 14.33 3.87 -7.28
CA ALA A 50 15.60 3.64 -6.59
C ALA A 50 16.47 2.57 -7.27
N LYS A 51 15.83 1.56 -7.88
CA LYS A 51 16.51 0.47 -8.58
C LYS A 51 16.42 0.56 -10.10
N GLN A 52 15.69 1.56 -10.61
CA GLN A 52 15.42 1.77 -12.04
C GLN A 52 14.83 0.53 -12.75
N ALA A 53 14.07 -0.29 -12.02
CA ALA A 53 13.51 -1.55 -12.51
C ALA A 53 12.04 -1.71 -12.12
N HIS A 54 11.29 -2.52 -12.89
CA HIS A 54 9.93 -2.87 -12.54
C HIS A 54 9.90 -4.07 -11.57
N GLU A 55 9.48 -3.82 -10.35
CA GLU A 55 9.38 -4.83 -9.28
C GLU A 55 7.92 -5.09 -8.92
N TRP A 56 7.69 -6.22 -8.27
CA TRP A 56 6.41 -6.52 -7.65
C TRP A 56 6.30 -5.75 -6.34
N PHE A 57 5.21 -5.01 -6.19
CA PHE A 57 4.85 -4.34 -4.95
C PHE A 57 3.69 -5.08 -4.29
N ILE A 58 3.84 -5.35 -3.00
CA ILE A 58 2.88 -6.06 -2.17
C ILE A 58 2.21 -5.12 -1.17
N GLU A 59 0.96 -5.44 -0.84
CA GLU A 59 0.20 -4.73 0.18
C GLU A 59 0.81 -4.88 1.57
N ALA A 60 1.07 -3.75 2.21
CA ALA A 60 1.48 -3.64 3.61
C ALA A 60 0.52 -2.74 4.39
N LYS A 61 0.35 -3.06 5.68
CA LYS A 61 -0.46 -2.24 6.59
C LYS A 61 0.22 -0.90 6.83
N LEU A 62 -0.58 0.17 6.81
CA LEU A 62 -0.13 1.50 7.20
C LEU A 62 0.55 1.45 8.58
N PRO A 63 1.62 2.23 8.80
CA PRO A 63 2.23 2.35 10.11
C PRO A 63 1.19 2.87 11.11
N PRO A 64 1.19 2.35 12.35
CA PRO A 64 0.32 2.89 13.38
C PRO A 64 0.67 4.38 13.59
N HIS A 65 -0.36 5.22 13.66
CA HIS A 65 -0.19 6.64 13.98
C HIS A 65 -0.20 6.91 15.49
N SER A 66 -0.19 5.86 16.32
CA SER A 66 0.02 5.98 17.77
C SER A 66 1.44 5.58 18.11
N LYS A 67 2.07 6.38 18.96
CA LYS A 67 3.27 6.00 19.70
C LYS A 67 2.92 4.96 20.76
#